data_AF-A0A349VTT0-F1
#
_entry.id   AF-A0A349VTT0-F1
#
_cell.length_a   1.000
_cell.length_b   1.000
_cell.length_c   1.000
_cell.angle_alpha   90.00
_cell.angle_beta   90.00
_cell.angle_gamma   90.00
#
_symmetry.space_group_name_H-M   'P 1'
#
loop_
_entity.id
_entity.type
_entity.pdbx_description
1 polymer ?
#
loop_
_entity_poly.entity_id
_entity_poly.type
_entity_poly.pdbx_seq_one_letter_code
_entity_poly.pdbx_strand_id
1 'polypeptide(L)'
;MLIWLTCASQQLWAQHHDFDFYDGKVSIDVPPTFNIPFKDSLTIAHVQKFYQIADQTDYIQLVNSLLEYKDEHHLNDWVYYQLIRRTAQQIAPKAENYTRYTLYKWFLMCKSGYDARLAVGNNQIIFFIQNKEDISDIPFFEIDGKKYTCLNFHDYGKLFQRTDIYIPVKIKVPEAIDDFSYKITKLPDFVPTNYKEKQIEFNYGHKAYHFNVKLNEDISDLFKNYPGVDFETYFNIPLSKETYQSLIPALKENLKGKNQQEGVDYLMRFTRYAFLYENDEENFGSEKRLSAEQTLLNKYSDCDDRVALFFYLVKEIYNLPMITLLYPTHVTMAVQFEHPIGDAILYNGKYYSVCEPTPQAQTLDIGQLSEELKNQSYQIVYYYEPR
;
A
#
# COMPACT_ATOMS: atom_id res chain seq x y z
N MET A 1 55.77 41.35 -16.78
CA MET A 1 55.18 40.72 -15.58
C MET A 1 53.98 39.92 -16.06
N LEU A 2 54.15 38.62 -16.33
CA LEU A 2 53.06 37.73 -16.75
C LEU A 2 52.35 37.23 -15.49
N ILE A 3 51.09 37.62 -15.32
CA ILE A 3 50.21 37.11 -14.27
C ILE A 3 49.61 35.82 -14.79
N TRP A 4 50.07 34.69 -14.25
CA TRP A 4 49.41 33.40 -14.42
C TRP A 4 48.17 33.37 -13.51
N LEU A 5 46.99 33.42 -14.12
CA LEU A 5 45.75 33.07 -13.45
C LEU A 5 45.67 31.54 -13.37
N THR A 6 46.03 30.99 -12.21
CA THR A 6 45.75 29.59 -11.89
C THR A 6 44.26 29.44 -11.59
N CYS A 7 43.52 28.89 -12.55
CA CYS A 7 42.19 28.36 -12.29
C CYS A 7 42.35 27.13 -11.39
N ALA A 8 42.10 27.29 -10.08
CA ALA A 8 41.96 26.16 -9.19
C ALA A 8 40.67 25.42 -9.55
N SER A 9 40.78 24.23 -10.14
CA SER A 9 39.65 23.31 -10.24
C SER A 9 39.28 22.88 -8.83
N GLN A 10 38.17 23.40 -8.30
CA GLN A 10 37.56 22.83 -7.11
C GLN A 10 37.09 21.41 -7.46
N GLN A 11 37.75 20.41 -6.89
CA GLN A 11 37.35 19.02 -7.02
C GLN A 11 36.06 18.86 -6.19
N LEU A 12 34.92 18.88 -6.87
CA LEU A 12 33.62 18.63 -6.25
C LEU A 12 33.51 17.12 -5.99
N TRP A 13 33.50 16.71 -4.73
CA TRP A 13 33.33 15.31 -4.33
C TRP A 13 31.85 14.96 -4.18
N ALA A 14 31.48 13.73 -4.56
CA ALA A 14 30.15 13.19 -4.33
C ALA A 14 29.72 13.35 -2.86
N GLN A 15 28.44 13.64 -2.68
CA GLN A 15 27.82 13.76 -1.36
C GLN A 15 27.34 12.39 -0.93
N HIS A 16 27.99 11.84 0.08
CA HIS A 16 27.61 10.57 0.68
C HIS A 16 26.44 10.77 1.65
N HIS A 17 25.38 9.98 1.48
CA HIS A 17 24.24 9.99 2.38
C HIS A 17 23.96 8.58 2.90
N ASP A 18 23.88 8.46 4.21
CA ASP A 18 23.41 7.29 4.91
C ASP A 18 22.07 7.59 5.59
N PHE A 19 21.11 6.69 5.43
CA PHE A 19 19.86 6.76 6.18
C PHE A 19 19.27 5.37 6.42
N ASP A 20 18.54 5.25 7.51
CA ASP A 20 17.80 4.03 7.83
C ASP A 20 16.55 3.95 6.95
N PHE A 21 16.26 2.74 6.47
CA PHE A 21 15.07 2.41 5.70
C PHE A 21 14.50 1.09 6.20
N TYR A 22 13.52 1.21 7.11
CA TYR A 22 13.02 0.11 7.94
C TYR A 22 14.15 -0.55 8.73
N ASP A 23 14.39 -1.86 8.61
CA ASP A 23 15.50 -2.53 9.29
C ASP A 23 16.84 -2.44 8.54
N GLY A 24 16.85 -1.91 7.32
CA GLY A 24 18.03 -1.77 6.48
C GLY A 24 18.69 -0.39 6.58
N LYS A 25 19.93 -0.31 6.10
CA LYS A 25 20.65 0.95 5.87
C LYS A 25 20.83 1.17 4.39
N VAL A 26 20.54 2.39 3.95
CA VAL A 26 20.75 2.82 2.57
C VAL A 26 21.92 3.78 2.55
N SER A 27 22.94 3.44 1.77
CA SER A 27 24.09 4.29 1.48
C SER A 27 24.05 4.66 0.01
N ILE A 28 24.00 5.96 -0.28
CA ILE A 28 23.99 6.48 -1.65
C ILE A 28 25.02 7.58 -1.82
N ASP A 29 25.61 7.63 -3.02
CA ASP A 29 26.48 8.72 -3.43
C ASP A 29 25.75 9.59 -4.44
N VAL A 30 25.57 10.87 -4.10
CA VAL A 30 24.92 11.86 -4.95
C VAL A 30 26.01 12.69 -5.64
N PRO A 31 26.11 12.66 -6.98
CA PRO A 31 27.13 13.45 -7.65
C PRO A 31 26.85 14.94 -7.43
N PRO A 32 27.88 15.80 -7.27
CA PRO A 32 27.66 17.22 -6.95
C PRO A 32 26.92 17.96 -8.06
N THR A 33 27.12 17.50 -9.30
CA THR A 33 26.41 17.97 -10.50
C THR A 33 24.91 17.67 -10.42
N PHE A 34 24.49 16.70 -9.61
CA PHE A 34 23.08 16.36 -9.37
C PHE A 34 22.40 17.28 -8.37
N ASN A 35 23.12 18.20 -7.69
CA ASN A 35 22.52 19.21 -6.81
C ASN A 35 21.97 20.40 -7.62
N ILE A 36 20.87 20.18 -8.33
CA ILE A 36 20.29 21.12 -9.29
C ILE A 36 19.35 22.09 -8.56
N PRO A 37 19.64 23.40 -8.52
CA PRO A 37 18.76 24.37 -7.89
C PRO A 37 17.46 24.54 -8.69
N PHE A 38 16.35 24.75 -7.99
CA PHE A 38 15.08 25.14 -8.60
C PHE A 38 14.52 26.36 -7.86
N LYS A 39 15.01 27.56 -8.22
CA LYS A 39 14.56 28.84 -7.66
C LYS A 39 13.61 29.59 -8.59
N ASP A 40 13.42 29.06 -9.80
CA ASP A 40 12.58 29.64 -10.82
C ASP A 40 11.09 29.43 -10.52
N SER A 41 10.22 30.18 -11.20
CA SER A 41 8.77 29.95 -11.15
C SER A 41 8.41 28.58 -11.71
N LEU A 42 7.38 27.95 -11.16
CA LEU A 42 6.92 26.65 -11.66
C LEU A 42 6.24 26.81 -13.03
N THR A 43 6.98 26.51 -14.09
CA THR A 43 6.51 26.54 -15.48
C THR A 43 6.96 25.28 -16.21
N ILE A 44 6.28 24.94 -17.32
CA ILE A 44 6.65 23.81 -18.20
C ILE A 44 8.12 23.92 -18.63
N ALA A 45 8.56 25.12 -19.05
CA ALA A 45 9.91 25.35 -19.54
C ALA A 45 10.97 25.11 -18.44
N HIS A 46 10.71 25.53 -17.20
CA HIS A 46 11.64 25.29 -16.09
C HIS A 46 11.70 23.83 -15.66
N VAL A 47 10.58 23.09 -15.72
CA VAL A 47 10.58 21.64 -15.48
C VAL A 47 11.37 20.90 -16.57
N GLN A 48 11.18 21.26 -17.84
CA GLN A 48 11.95 20.69 -18.96
C GLN A 48 13.45 21.00 -18.82
N LYS A 49 13.80 22.24 -18.44
CA LYS A 49 15.20 22.62 -18.17
C LYS A 49 15.80 21.83 -17.02
N PHE A 50 15.06 21.62 -15.93
CA PHE A 50 15.52 20.77 -14.82
C PHE A 50 15.84 19.35 -15.32
N TYR A 51 14.94 18.73 -16.08
CA TYR A 51 15.17 17.41 -16.66
C TYR A 51 16.42 17.38 -17.55
N GLN A 52 16.58 18.34 -18.47
CA GLN A 52 17.73 18.41 -19.36
C GLN A 52 19.06 18.49 -18.61
N ILE A 53 19.10 19.24 -17.50
CA ILE A 53 20.28 19.34 -16.66
C ILE A 53 20.51 18.01 -15.93
N ALA A 54 19.47 17.46 -15.29
CA ALA A 54 19.55 16.21 -14.54
C ALA A 54 20.04 15.04 -15.40
N ASP A 55 19.53 14.93 -16.62
CA ASP A 55 19.87 13.88 -17.58
C ASP A 55 21.32 13.96 -18.10
N GLN A 56 22.02 15.07 -17.86
CA GLN A 56 23.43 15.26 -18.21
C GLN A 56 24.39 15.03 -17.04
N THR A 57 23.88 14.69 -15.86
CA THR A 57 24.69 14.42 -14.66
C THR A 57 25.09 12.94 -14.57
N ASP A 58 25.99 12.61 -13.66
CA ASP A 58 26.45 11.23 -13.41
C ASP A 58 25.46 10.43 -12.52
N TYR A 59 24.15 10.63 -12.66
CA TYR A 59 23.10 10.04 -11.81
C TYR A 59 23.03 8.50 -11.86
N ILE A 60 23.66 7.87 -12.84
CA ILE A 60 23.56 6.43 -13.10
C ILE A 60 23.96 5.60 -11.87
N GLN A 61 25.03 5.99 -11.18
CA GLN A 61 25.47 5.28 -9.96
C GLN A 61 24.40 5.35 -8.86
N LEU A 62 23.81 6.53 -8.64
CA LEU A 62 22.72 6.70 -7.68
C LEU A 62 21.52 5.80 -8.02
N VAL A 63 21.10 5.78 -9.29
CA VAL A 63 19.95 4.96 -9.73
C VAL A 63 20.28 3.47 -9.58
N ASN A 64 21.48 3.04 -9.97
CA ASN A 64 21.91 1.65 -9.81
C ASN A 64 21.93 1.22 -8.34
N SER A 65 22.45 2.03 -7.42
CA SER A 65 22.44 1.69 -5.99
C SER A 65 21.02 1.54 -5.44
N LEU A 66 20.06 2.36 -5.91
CA LEU A 66 18.67 2.23 -5.51
C LEU A 66 18.02 0.97 -6.08
N LEU A 67 18.32 0.60 -7.33
CA LEU A 67 17.82 -0.62 -7.97
C LEU A 67 18.45 -1.88 -7.35
N GLU A 68 19.75 -1.86 -7.06
CA GLU A 68 20.45 -2.93 -6.34
C GLU A 68 19.81 -3.16 -4.96
N TYR A 69 19.53 -2.07 -4.22
CA TYR A 69 18.82 -2.17 -2.95
C TYR A 69 17.39 -2.72 -3.12
N LYS A 70 16.67 -2.29 -4.17
CA LYS A 70 15.35 -2.83 -4.52
C LYS A 70 15.41 -4.35 -4.71
N ASP A 71 16.40 -4.83 -5.46
CA ASP A 71 16.56 -6.22 -5.81
C ASP A 71 17.02 -7.07 -4.63
N GLU A 72 18.01 -6.62 -3.86
CA GLU A 72 18.54 -7.30 -2.67
C GLU A 72 17.46 -7.51 -1.60
N HIS A 73 16.64 -6.48 -1.35
CA HIS A 73 15.59 -6.54 -0.33
C HIS A 73 14.25 -7.07 -0.87
N HIS A 74 14.16 -7.30 -2.19
CA HIS A 74 12.94 -7.70 -2.90
C HIS A 74 11.77 -6.73 -2.65
N LEU A 75 12.04 -5.43 -2.81
CA LEU A 75 11.02 -4.41 -2.62
C LEU A 75 10.00 -4.43 -3.76
N ASN A 76 8.71 -4.47 -3.41
CA ASN A 76 7.65 -4.14 -4.37
C ASN A 76 7.68 -2.65 -4.71
N ASP A 77 6.98 -2.24 -5.76
CA ASP A 77 7.07 -0.89 -6.30
C ASP A 77 6.58 0.18 -5.31
N TRP A 78 5.56 -0.12 -4.49
CA TRP A 78 5.12 0.80 -3.44
C TRP A 78 6.19 1.07 -2.40
N VAL A 79 6.85 0.02 -1.90
CA VAL A 79 7.95 0.15 -0.94
C VAL A 79 9.15 0.82 -1.60
N TYR A 80 9.45 0.51 -2.86
CA TYR A 80 10.49 1.19 -3.63
C TYR A 80 10.21 2.69 -3.79
N TYR A 81 8.96 3.08 -4.02
CA TYR A 81 8.59 4.51 -4.04
C TYR A 81 8.83 5.18 -2.68
N GLN A 82 8.65 4.49 -1.55
CA GLN A 82 9.03 5.04 -0.24
C GLN A 82 10.56 5.25 -0.14
N LEU A 83 11.37 4.35 -0.71
CA LEU A 83 12.82 4.54 -0.80
C LEU A 83 13.15 5.79 -1.63
N ILE A 84 12.54 5.95 -2.81
CA ILE A 84 12.71 7.15 -3.65
C ILE A 84 12.31 8.42 -2.90
N ARG A 85 11.21 8.40 -2.13
CA ARG A 85 10.77 9.53 -1.31
C ARG A 85 11.80 9.91 -0.24
N ARG A 86 12.44 8.92 0.41
CA ARG A 86 13.49 9.13 1.41
C ARG A 86 14.77 9.66 0.76
N THR A 87 15.18 9.10 -0.38
CA THR A 87 16.32 9.59 -1.17
C THR A 87 16.12 11.04 -1.62
N ALA A 88 14.96 11.36 -2.20
CA ALA A 88 14.65 12.74 -2.60
C ALA A 88 14.65 13.71 -1.40
N GLN A 89 14.25 13.24 -0.21
CA GLN A 89 14.29 14.03 1.02
C GLN A 89 15.73 14.36 1.46
N GLN A 90 16.70 13.48 1.20
CA GLN A 90 18.12 13.75 1.47
C GLN A 90 18.71 14.79 0.50
N ILE A 91 18.31 14.74 -0.77
CA ILE A 91 18.87 15.61 -1.83
C ILE A 91 18.22 17.00 -1.85
N ALA A 92 16.90 17.02 -1.68
CA ALA A 92 16.08 18.23 -1.73
C ALA A 92 14.95 18.11 -0.69
N PRO A 93 15.20 18.52 0.56
CA PRO A 93 14.20 18.42 1.62
C PRO A 93 12.86 19.05 1.22
N LYS A 94 11.77 18.30 1.40
CA LYS A 94 10.41 18.74 1.04
C LYS A 94 10.04 20.10 1.65
N ALA A 95 10.46 20.34 2.89
CA ALA A 95 10.19 21.58 3.63
C ALA A 95 10.93 22.80 3.07
N GLU A 96 12.07 22.60 2.42
CA GLU A 96 12.86 23.68 1.82
C GLU A 96 12.36 24.02 0.42
N ASN A 97 12.08 23.00 -0.39
CA ASN A 97 11.62 23.18 -1.76
C ASN A 97 10.79 21.98 -2.24
N TYR A 98 9.48 22.07 -2.06
CA TYR A 98 8.53 21.04 -2.46
C TYR A 98 8.61 20.67 -3.96
N THR A 99 8.78 21.67 -4.83
CA THR A 99 8.85 21.45 -6.28
C THR A 99 10.09 20.64 -6.64
N ARG A 100 11.24 21.04 -6.11
CA ARG A 100 12.52 20.34 -6.32
C ARG A 100 12.46 18.91 -5.77
N TYR A 101 11.92 18.72 -4.58
CA TYR A 101 11.65 17.40 -4.00
C TYR A 101 10.83 16.52 -4.95
N THR A 102 9.73 17.04 -5.49
CA THR A 102 8.85 16.31 -6.41
C THR A 102 9.53 16.00 -7.74
N LEU A 103 10.34 16.91 -8.26
CA LEU A 103 11.12 16.70 -9.48
C LEU A 103 12.13 15.57 -9.33
N TYR A 104 12.85 15.46 -8.20
CA TYR A 104 13.74 14.33 -7.97
C TYR A 104 13.00 13.00 -7.83
N LYS A 105 11.86 12.97 -7.11
CA LYS A 105 11.04 11.75 -7.06
C LYS A 105 10.65 11.28 -8.45
N TRP A 106 10.11 12.18 -9.27
CA TRP A 106 9.70 11.87 -10.64
C TRP A 106 10.88 11.42 -11.51
N PHE A 107 12.00 12.15 -11.45
CA PHE A 107 13.20 11.83 -12.22
C PHE A 107 13.73 10.44 -11.86
N LEU A 108 13.90 10.15 -10.56
CA LEU A 108 14.40 8.86 -10.10
C LEU A 108 13.43 7.73 -10.49
N MET A 109 12.11 7.90 -10.33
CA MET A 109 11.14 6.88 -10.80
C MET A 109 11.25 6.63 -12.31
N CYS A 110 11.39 7.67 -13.14
CA CYS A 110 11.56 7.51 -14.58
C CYS A 110 12.88 6.79 -14.92
N LYS A 111 13.99 7.16 -14.26
CA LYS A 111 15.30 6.55 -14.46
C LYS A 111 15.39 5.12 -13.92
N SER A 112 14.50 4.76 -13.00
CA SER A 112 14.30 3.38 -12.54
C SER A 112 13.39 2.54 -13.44
N GLY A 113 12.91 3.10 -14.57
CA GLY A 113 12.14 2.37 -15.59
C GLY A 113 10.63 2.67 -15.62
N TYR A 114 10.07 3.36 -14.63
CA TYR A 114 8.61 3.55 -14.54
C TYR A 114 8.10 4.69 -15.43
N ASP A 115 7.00 4.46 -16.17
CA ASP A 115 6.33 5.51 -16.95
C ASP A 115 5.61 6.51 -16.03
N ALA A 116 6.35 7.54 -15.65
CA ALA A 116 5.96 8.58 -14.72
C ALA A 116 5.87 9.93 -15.43
N ARG A 117 4.83 10.72 -15.12
CA ARG A 117 4.51 11.97 -15.81
C ARG A 117 4.29 13.12 -14.85
N LEU A 118 4.54 14.34 -15.34
CA LEU A 118 4.30 15.57 -14.59
C LEU A 118 3.25 16.43 -15.27
N ALA A 119 2.48 17.15 -14.47
CA ALA A 119 1.69 18.28 -14.92
C ALA A 119 1.95 19.49 -14.02
N VAL A 120 1.80 20.69 -14.57
CA VAL A 120 1.95 21.95 -13.81
C VAL A 120 0.74 22.84 -14.01
N GLY A 121 0.33 23.52 -12.95
CA GLY A 121 -0.83 24.41 -12.97
C GLY A 121 -1.12 24.93 -11.57
N ASN A 122 -1.72 26.12 -11.46
CA ASN A 122 -2.05 26.73 -10.16
C ASN A 122 -0.85 26.78 -9.18
N ASN A 123 0.37 27.02 -9.70
CA ASN A 123 1.61 26.97 -8.93
C ASN A 123 1.84 25.64 -8.17
N GLN A 124 1.28 24.54 -8.67
CA GLN A 124 1.44 23.18 -8.17
C GLN A 124 2.03 22.28 -9.25
N ILE A 125 2.78 21.26 -8.80
CA ILE A 125 3.39 20.22 -9.64
C ILE A 125 2.72 18.90 -9.27
N ILE A 126 2.06 18.29 -10.23
CA ILE A 126 1.32 17.04 -10.04
C ILE A 126 2.14 15.91 -10.63
N PHE A 127 2.34 14.86 -9.84
CA PHE A 127 3.16 13.71 -10.18
C PHE A 127 2.27 12.47 -10.36
N PHE A 128 2.22 11.97 -11.58
CA PHE A 128 1.47 10.78 -11.95
C PHE A 128 2.40 9.62 -12.29
N ILE A 129 1.90 8.40 -12.09
CA ILE A 129 2.57 7.17 -12.50
C ILE A 129 1.60 6.25 -13.21
N GLN A 130 2.05 5.59 -14.27
CA GLN A 130 1.26 4.58 -14.97
C GLN A 130 1.01 3.40 -14.03
N ASN A 131 -0.22 2.90 -13.97
CA ASN A 131 -0.52 1.66 -13.28
C ASN A 131 -1.66 0.89 -13.96
N LYS A 132 -1.88 -0.38 -13.55
CA LYS A 132 -2.96 -1.24 -14.07
C LYS A 132 -4.10 -1.46 -13.07
N GLU A 133 -3.80 -1.36 -11.77
CA GLU A 133 -4.74 -1.57 -10.68
C GLU A 133 -5.87 -0.53 -10.68
N ASP A 134 -7.03 -0.93 -10.16
CA ASP A 134 -8.13 -0.01 -9.98
C ASP A 134 -7.95 0.84 -8.71
N ILE A 135 -7.36 2.02 -8.90
CA ILE A 135 -7.27 3.09 -7.92
C ILE A 135 -8.32 4.15 -8.22
N SER A 136 -9.33 4.31 -7.36
CA SER A 136 -10.49 5.16 -7.63
C SER A 136 -10.70 6.31 -6.63
N ASP A 137 -10.03 6.26 -5.48
CA ASP A 137 -10.14 7.26 -4.41
C ASP A 137 -9.25 8.48 -4.63
N ILE A 138 -8.24 8.39 -5.51
CA ILE A 138 -7.34 9.48 -5.88
C ILE A 138 -7.40 9.83 -7.38
N PRO A 139 -7.09 11.09 -7.75
CA PRO A 139 -7.18 11.52 -9.15
C PRO A 139 -6.28 10.72 -10.09
N PHE A 140 -6.81 10.39 -11.27
CA PHE A 140 -6.06 9.79 -12.37
C PHE A 140 -6.49 10.41 -13.70
N PHE A 141 -5.73 10.13 -14.75
CA PHE A 141 -6.17 10.35 -16.13
C PHE A 141 -5.82 9.14 -17.00
N GLU A 142 -6.46 9.04 -18.15
CA GLU A 142 -6.17 8.02 -19.15
C GLU A 142 -5.68 8.66 -20.45
N ILE A 143 -4.67 8.04 -21.05
CA ILE A 143 -4.18 8.40 -22.38
C ILE A 143 -3.72 7.13 -23.09
N ASP A 144 -4.17 6.94 -24.32
CA ASP A 144 -3.86 5.77 -25.14
C ASP A 144 -4.17 4.42 -24.44
N GLY A 145 -5.25 4.38 -23.64
CA GLY A 145 -5.66 3.20 -22.89
C GLY A 145 -4.79 2.87 -21.66
N LYS A 146 -3.87 3.77 -21.27
CA LYS A 146 -3.05 3.65 -20.06
C LYS A 146 -3.56 4.61 -18.99
N LYS A 147 -3.78 4.09 -17.78
CA LYS A 147 -4.16 4.84 -16.58
C LYS A 147 -2.92 5.41 -15.90
N TYR A 148 -2.99 6.68 -15.49
CA TYR A 148 -1.94 7.41 -14.77
C TYR A 148 -2.50 7.99 -13.49
N THR A 149 -2.09 7.46 -12.35
CA THR A 149 -2.63 7.79 -11.02
C THR A 149 -1.73 8.78 -10.26
N CYS A 150 -2.33 9.75 -9.55
CA CYS A 150 -1.63 10.85 -8.89
C CYS A 150 -0.96 10.44 -7.56
N LEU A 151 0.37 10.33 -7.55
CA LEU A 151 1.16 9.89 -6.39
C LEU A 151 1.32 10.95 -5.29
N ASN A 152 1.09 12.23 -5.58
CA ASN A 152 1.28 13.32 -4.62
C ASN A 152 -0.02 14.06 -4.28
N PHE A 153 -1.18 13.44 -4.54
CA PHE A 153 -2.49 14.00 -4.17
C PHE A 153 -2.58 14.36 -2.67
N HIS A 154 -2.07 13.50 -1.81
CA HIS A 154 -2.03 13.68 -0.35
C HIS A 154 -1.31 14.97 0.12
N ASP A 155 -0.41 15.52 -0.70
CA ASP A 155 0.30 16.76 -0.37
C ASP A 155 -0.56 18.02 -0.58
N TYR A 156 -1.64 17.91 -1.36
CA TYR A 156 -2.53 19.02 -1.70
C TYR A 156 -3.92 18.87 -1.09
N GLY A 157 -4.47 17.65 -1.03
CA GLY A 157 -5.81 17.38 -0.51
C GLY A 157 -6.86 18.30 -1.13
N LYS A 158 -7.56 19.08 -0.30
CA LYS A 158 -8.60 20.04 -0.73
C LYS A 158 -8.08 21.18 -1.63
N LEU A 159 -6.77 21.41 -1.68
CA LEU A 159 -6.15 22.40 -2.58
C LEU A 159 -5.95 21.86 -4.00
N PHE A 160 -6.15 20.56 -4.22
CA PHE A 160 -6.16 19.97 -5.55
C PHE A 160 -7.43 20.41 -6.29
N GLN A 161 -7.27 20.99 -7.48
CA GLN A 161 -8.39 21.49 -8.27
C GLN A 161 -8.65 20.58 -9.46
N ARG A 162 -9.92 20.25 -9.72
CA ARG A 162 -10.31 19.42 -10.87
C ARG A 162 -10.51 20.30 -12.12
N THR A 163 -10.28 19.70 -13.29
CA THR A 163 -10.48 20.23 -14.67
C THR A 163 -9.61 21.42 -15.12
N ASP A 164 -9.01 21.29 -16.31
CA ASP A 164 -8.33 22.31 -17.15
C ASP A 164 -7.22 23.20 -16.53
N ILE A 165 -6.82 22.93 -15.29
CA ILE A 165 -5.80 23.71 -14.59
C ILE A 165 -4.39 23.15 -14.80
N TYR A 166 -4.25 21.82 -14.78
CA TYR A 166 -2.93 21.17 -14.83
C TYR A 166 -2.58 20.80 -16.26
N ILE A 167 -1.52 21.43 -16.78
CA ILE A 167 -1.04 21.24 -18.14
C ILE A 167 0.08 20.19 -18.12
N PRO A 168 -0.02 19.08 -18.89
CA PRO A 168 1.02 18.07 -18.95
C PRO A 168 2.36 18.62 -19.44
N VAL A 169 3.44 18.23 -18.76
CA VAL A 169 4.81 18.54 -19.18
C VAL A 169 5.30 17.43 -20.10
N LYS A 170 5.46 17.76 -21.39
CA LYS A 170 5.91 16.79 -22.40
C LYS A 170 7.43 16.58 -22.30
N ILE A 171 7.83 15.49 -21.66
CA ILE A 171 9.22 14.98 -21.59
C ILE A 171 9.19 13.49 -21.96
N LYS A 172 10.09 13.06 -22.82
CA LYS A 172 10.28 11.65 -23.17
C LYS A 172 11.53 11.12 -22.47
N VAL A 173 11.36 10.15 -21.59
CA VAL A 173 12.45 9.40 -20.95
C VAL A 173 12.45 8.00 -21.57
N PRO A 174 13.43 7.66 -22.44
CA PRO A 174 13.38 6.44 -23.25
C PRO A 174 13.19 5.12 -22.47
N GLU A 175 13.76 5.04 -21.29
CA GLU A 175 13.74 3.89 -20.39
C GLU A 175 12.47 3.79 -19.53
N ALA A 176 11.68 4.87 -19.42
CA ALA A 176 10.48 4.95 -18.59
C ALA A 176 9.26 4.31 -19.28
N ILE A 177 9.22 2.98 -19.31
CA ILE A 177 8.20 2.20 -20.04
C ILE A 177 7.41 1.22 -19.17
N ASP A 178 7.89 0.95 -17.95
CA ASP A 178 7.31 -0.03 -17.05
C ASP A 178 6.10 0.55 -16.30
N ASP A 179 5.16 -0.34 -16.03
CA ASP A 179 3.98 -0.04 -15.23
C ASP A 179 4.35 -0.11 -13.74
N PHE A 180 3.76 0.75 -12.91
CA PHE A 180 3.91 0.68 -11.45
C PHE A 180 2.82 -0.18 -10.84
N SER A 181 3.20 -1.12 -9.97
CA SER A 181 2.27 -1.96 -9.23
C SER A 181 2.00 -1.43 -7.82
N TYR A 182 0.73 -1.21 -7.51
CA TYR A 182 0.32 -0.92 -6.12
C TYR A 182 0.29 -2.19 -5.25
N LYS A 183 0.49 -3.39 -5.80
CA LYS A 183 0.45 -4.63 -5.02
C LYS A 183 1.64 -4.75 -4.07
N ILE A 184 1.35 -4.81 -2.77
CA ILE A 184 2.33 -5.10 -1.73
C ILE A 184 2.39 -6.61 -1.52
N THR A 185 3.30 -7.27 -2.23
CA THR A 185 3.48 -8.74 -2.18
C THR A 185 4.38 -9.20 -1.02
N LYS A 186 5.12 -8.27 -0.42
CA LYS A 186 6.03 -8.47 0.71
C LYS A 186 6.13 -7.16 1.49
N LEU A 187 5.96 -7.21 2.81
CA LEU A 187 6.29 -6.08 3.68
C LEU A 187 7.81 -6.02 3.92
N PRO A 188 8.39 -4.81 4.07
CA PRO A 188 9.78 -4.70 4.50
C PRO A 188 9.94 -5.33 5.87
N ASP A 189 11.15 -5.81 6.17
CA ASP A 189 11.48 -6.17 7.53
C ASP A 189 11.63 -4.87 8.35
N PHE A 190 11.07 -4.87 9.56
CA PHE A 190 11.14 -3.73 10.47
C PHE A 190 12.07 -4.05 11.63
N VAL A 191 12.67 -3.01 12.24
CA VAL A 191 13.59 -3.17 13.37
C VAL A 191 12.92 -3.99 14.48
N PRO A 192 13.46 -5.16 14.89
CA PRO A 192 12.78 -6.05 15.83
C PRO A 192 12.43 -5.42 17.18
N THR A 193 13.24 -4.47 17.66
CA THR A 193 13.00 -3.76 18.93
C THR A 193 11.84 -2.75 18.87
N ASN A 194 11.35 -2.41 17.68
CA ASN A 194 10.24 -1.48 17.50
C ASN A 194 8.87 -2.18 17.61
N TYR A 195 8.84 -3.52 17.57
CA TYR A 195 7.60 -4.26 17.76
C TYR A 195 7.14 -4.19 19.22
N LYS A 196 5.84 -3.95 19.39
CA LYS A 196 5.17 -3.97 20.69
C LYS A 196 4.21 -5.14 20.75
N GLU A 197 4.09 -5.74 21.93
CA GLU A 197 3.08 -6.76 22.17
C GLU A 197 1.72 -6.10 22.41
N LYS A 198 0.71 -6.57 21.68
CA LYS A 198 -0.71 -6.26 21.88
C LYS A 198 -1.43 -7.53 22.31
N GLN A 199 -2.15 -7.43 23.41
CA GLN A 199 -3.04 -8.50 23.85
C GLN A 199 -4.33 -8.44 23.04
N ILE A 200 -4.68 -9.57 22.42
CA ILE A 200 -5.93 -9.77 21.70
C ILE A 200 -6.67 -10.91 22.37
N GLU A 201 -7.93 -10.69 22.71
CA GLU A 201 -8.76 -11.68 23.39
C GLU A 201 -10.12 -11.82 22.74
N PHE A 202 -10.67 -13.02 22.78
CA PHE A 202 -12.05 -13.27 22.37
C PHE A 202 -12.60 -14.55 23.01
N ASN A 203 -13.92 -14.67 23.03
CA ASN A 203 -14.59 -15.86 23.51
C ASN A 203 -15.09 -16.72 22.34
N TYR A 204 -14.84 -18.02 22.42
CA TYR A 204 -15.38 -19.02 21.51
C TYR A 204 -16.07 -20.12 22.32
N GLY A 205 -17.41 -20.17 22.25
CA GLY A 205 -18.22 -20.96 23.17
C GLY A 205 -18.00 -20.51 24.62
N HIS A 206 -17.65 -21.43 25.50
CA HIS A 206 -17.38 -21.15 26.93
C HIS A 206 -15.89 -20.92 27.25
N LYS A 207 -15.02 -20.82 26.24
CA LYS A 207 -13.58 -20.67 26.42
C LYS A 207 -13.12 -19.28 25.97
N ALA A 208 -12.39 -18.60 26.86
CA ALA A 208 -11.65 -17.39 26.55
C ALA A 208 -10.29 -17.75 25.92
N TYR A 209 -9.94 -17.06 24.85
CA TYR A 209 -8.67 -17.18 24.14
C TYR A 209 -7.93 -15.86 24.23
N HIS A 210 -6.61 -15.93 24.41
CA HIS A 210 -5.73 -14.77 24.52
C HIS A 210 -4.51 -14.98 23.62
N PHE A 211 -4.10 -13.92 22.95
CA PHE A 211 -2.95 -13.88 22.05
C PHE A 211 -2.09 -12.68 22.40
N ASN A 212 -0.78 -12.90 22.47
CA ASN A 212 0.21 -11.81 22.51
C ASN A 212 0.75 -11.66 21.09
N VAL A 213 0.27 -10.64 20.38
CA VAL A 213 0.65 -10.39 18.99
C VAL A 213 1.68 -9.26 18.97
N LYS A 214 2.80 -9.48 18.30
CA LYS A 214 3.80 -8.44 18.05
C LYS A 214 3.35 -7.61 16.86
N LEU A 215 3.31 -6.28 17.02
CA LEU A 215 2.88 -5.34 15.99
C LEU A 215 3.86 -4.17 15.92
N ASN A 216 4.04 -3.59 14.73
CA ASN A 216 4.94 -2.46 14.53
C ASN A 216 4.17 -1.25 13.98
N GLU A 217 4.32 -0.09 14.64
CA GLU A 217 3.69 1.17 14.24
C GLU A 217 4.22 1.73 12.92
N ASP A 218 5.44 1.35 12.51
CA ASP A 218 6.06 1.75 11.25
C ASP A 218 5.21 1.30 10.02
N ILE A 219 4.34 0.31 10.19
CA ILE A 219 3.37 -0.07 9.15
C ILE A 219 2.40 1.08 8.85
N SER A 220 1.98 1.84 9.86
CA SER A 220 1.09 2.99 9.67
C SER A 220 1.72 4.04 8.76
N ASP A 221 3.03 4.23 8.84
CA ASP A 221 3.77 5.15 7.96
C ASP A 221 3.87 4.65 6.53
N LEU A 222 4.08 3.34 6.32
CA LEU A 222 4.10 2.71 4.99
C LEU A 222 2.76 2.88 4.25
N PHE A 223 1.65 2.78 4.98
CA PHE A 223 0.29 2.88 4.43
C PHE A 223 -0.32 4.29 4.49
N LYS A 224 0.37 5.26 5.10
CA LYS A 224 -0.17 6.61 5.33
C LYS A 224 -0.72 7.30 4.09
N ASN A 225 -0.07 7.10 2.95
CA ASN A 225 -0.48 7.66 1.66
C ASN A 225 -0.76 6.58 0.62
N TYR A 226 -0.94 5.32 1.05
CA TYR A 226 -1.33 4.24 0.17
C TYR A 226 -2.80 4.44 -0.21
N PRO A 227 -3.15 4.45 -1.50
CA PRO A 227 -4.51 4.72 -1.91
C PRO A 227 -5.43 3.52 -1.67
N GLY A 228 -6.73 3.75 -1.77
CA GLY A 228 -7.74 2.72 -1.90
C GLY A 228 -7.52 1.90 -3.15
N VAL A 229 -7.21 0.61 -2.95
CA VAL A 229 -6.99 -0.38 -4.00
C VAL A 229 -8.14 -1.38 -4.06
N ASP A 230 -8.21 -2.14 -5.16
CA ASP A 230 -9.19 -3.22 -5.32
C ASP A 230 -9.07 -4.32 -4.25
N PHE A 231 -10.16 -5.08 -4.08
CA PHE A 231 -10.28 -6.14 -3.07
C PHE A 231 -9.19 -7.21 -3.19
N GLU A 232 -8.82 -7.60 -4.42
CA GLU A 232 -7.71 -8.52 -4.63
C GLU A 232 -6.42 -7.95 -4.04
N THR A 233 -6.12 -6.69 -4.28
CA THR A 233 -4.86 -6.08 -3.91
C THR A 233 -4.71 -5.95 -2.39
N TYR A 234 -5.69 -5.38 -1.68
CA TYR A 234 -5.52 -5.15 -0.24
C TYR A 234 -5.72 -6.42 0.60
N PHE A 235 -6.57 -7.36 0.20
CA PHE A 235 -6.73 -8.63 0.91
C PHE A 235 -5.48 -9.51 0.88
N ASN A 236 -4.65 -9.36 -0.15
CA ASN A 236 -3.44 -10.16 -0.32
C ASN A 236 -2.18 -9.51 0.28
N ILE A 237 -2.29 -8.37 0.97
CA ILE A 237 -1.17 -7.77 1.69
C ILE A 237 -0.73 -8.74 2.81
N PRO A 238 0.54 -9.15 2.88
CA PRO A 238 1.01 -10.10 3.88
C PRO A 238 1.17 -9.43 5.26
N LEU A 239 1.26 -10.24 6.31
CA LEU A 239 1.74 -9.79 7.61
C LEU A 239 3.28 -9.65 7.59
N SER A 240 3.78 -8.75 8.43
CA SER A 240 5.18 -8.61 8.76
C SER A 240 5.66 -9.85 9.49
N LYS A 241 6.96 -10.12 9.41
CA LYS A 241 7.55 -11.37 9.89
C LYS A 241 7.26 -11.66 11.37
N GLU A 242 7.43 -10.68 12.25
CA GLU A 242 7.21 -10.86 13.69
C GLU A 242 5.71 -10.95 14.04
N THR A 243 4.83 -10.23 13.33
CA THR A 243 3.39 -10.37 13.48
C THR A 243 2.92 -11.75 13.05
N TYR A 244 3.38 -12.22 11.89
CA TYR A 244 3.11 -13.58 11.42
C TYR A 244 3.55 -14.62 12.45
N GLN A 245 4.80 -14.53 12.94
CA GLN A 245 5.38 -15.49 13.87
C GLN A 245 4.71 -15.51 15.25
N SER A 246 4.15 -14.39 15.69
CA SER A 246 3.43 -14.30 16.97
C SER A 246 1.95 -14.72 16.88
N LEU A 247 1.29 -14.50 15.74
CA LEU A 247 -0.14 -14.79 15.58
C LEU A 247 -0.43 -16.15 14.94
N ILE A 248 0.12 -16.43 13.76
CA ILE A 248 -0.32 -17.58 12.94
C ILE A 248 -0.02 -18.92 13.61
N PRO A 249 1.17 -19.17 14.19
CA PRO A 249 1.42 -20.40 14.95
C PRO A 249 0.47 -20.57 16.15
N ALA A 250 0.17 -19.48 16.87
CA ALA A 250 -0.73 -19.51 18.02
C ALA A 250 -2.18 -19.83 17.61
N LEU A 251 -2.65 -19.30 16.48
CA LEU A 251 -3.95 -19.68 15.90
C LEU A 251 -3.94 -21.16 15.47
N LYS A 252 -2.92 -21.60 14.73
CA LYS A 252 -2.79 -23.01 14.29
C LYS A 252 -2.79 -23.99 15.46
N GLU A 253 -2.16 -23.64 16.59
CA GLU A 253 -2.20 -24.45 17.82
C GLU A 253 -3.63 -24.60 18.37
N ASN A 254 -4.36 -23.49 18.48
CA ASN A 254 -5.74 -23.48 18.97
C ASN A 254 -6.74 -24.18 18.03
N LEU A 255 -6.35 -24.34 16.76
CA LEU A 255 -7.13 -25.00 15.71
C LEU A 255 -6.81 -26.49 15.56
N LYS A 256 -5.82 -27.03 16.29
CA LYS A 256 -5.48 -28.46 16.21
C LYS A 256 -6.69 -29.34 16.53
N GLY A 257 -6.92 -30.32 15.65
CA GLY A 257 -8.02 -31.28 15.79
C GLY A 257 -9.39 -30.78 15.33
N LYS A 258 -9.53 -29.49 14.96
CA LYS A 258 -10.75 -28.97 14.34
C LYS A 258 -10.82 -29.34 12.87
N ASN A 259 -12.01 -29.71 12.40
CA ASN A 259 -12.25 -29.82 10.96
C ASN A 259 -12.31 -28.43 10.31
N GLN A 260 -12.39 -28.38 8.97
CA GLN A 260 -12.41 -27.12 8.22
C GLN A 260 -13.57 -26.20 8.63
N GLN A 261 -14.79 -26.73 8.79
CA GLN A 261 -15.95 -25.94 9.19
C GLN A 261 -15.77 -25.33 10.58
N GLU A 262 -15.35 -26.13 11.56
CA GLU A 262 -15.09 -25.67 12.93
C GLU A 262 -13.94 -24.65 13.00
N GLY A 263 -12.94 -24.83 12.15
CA GLY A 263 -11.80 -23.95 12.04
C GLY A 263 -12.16 -22.59 11.45
N VAL A 264 -12.93 -22.59 10.35
CA VAL A 264 -13.42 -21.37 9.74
C VAL A 264 -14.40 -20.64 10.66
N ASP A 265 -15.29 -21.34 11.38
CA ASP A 265 -16.18 -20.70 12.37
C ASP A 265 -15.37 -20.04 13.50
N TYR A 266 -14.30 -20.69 13.96
CA TYR A 266 -13.38 -20.13 14.94
C TYR A 266 -12.71 -18.84 14.45
N LEU A 267 -12.17 -18.84 13.22
CA LEU A 267 -11.55 -17.65 12.62
C LEU A 267 -12.57 -16.53 12.36
N MET A 268 -13.79 -16.89 11.96
CA MET A 268 -14.90 -15.96 11.79
C MET A 268 -15.25 -15.29 13.12
N ARG A 269 -15.35 -16.05 14.21
CA ARG A 269 -15.64 -15.49 15.55
C ARG A 269 -14.47 -14.70 16.13
N PHE A 270 -13.22 -15.09 15.84
CA PHE A 270 -12.03 -14.30 16.19
C PHE A 270 -12.11 -12.91 15.56
N THR A 271 -12.28 -12.84 14.24
CA THR A 271 -12.39 -11.56 13.50
C THR A 271 -13.64 -10.76 13.89
N ARG A 272 -14.73 -11.43 14.24
CA ARG A 272 -15.96 -10.79 14.69
C ARG A 272 -15.88 -10.17 16.08
N TYR A 273 -15.21 -10.79 17.03
CA TYR A 273 -15.35 -10.40 18.44
C TYR A 273 -14.06 -9.93 19.10
N ALA A 274 -12.90 -10.08 18.48
CA ALA A 274 -11.63 -9.65 19.06
C ALA A 274 -11.36 -8.14 18.94
N PHE A 275 -12.18 -7.40 18.18
CA PHE A 275 -11.97 -5.99 17.86
C PHE A 275 -13.23 -5.17 18.10
N LEU A 276 -13.07 -3.91 18.50
CA LEU A 276 -14.18 -2.96 18.61
C LEU A 276 -14.63 -2.53 17.21
N TYR A 277 -15.93 -2.33 17.04
CA TYR A 277 -16.51 -1.88 15.77
C TYR A 277 -16.71 -0.37 15.80
N GLU A 278 -16.31 0.31 14.72
CA GLU A 278 -16.57 1.71 14.41
C GLU A 278 -16.46 1.86 12.89
N ASN A 279 -17.30 2.68 12.26
CA ASN A 279 -17.22 2.88 10.81
C ASN A 279 -16.08 3.84 10.43
N ASP A 280 -15.60 3.74 9.20
CA ASP A 280 -14.47 4.54 8.70
C ASP A 280 -14.71 6.05 8.68
N GLU A 281 -15.95 6.49 8.42
CA GLU A 281 -16.27 7.92 8.43
C GLU A 281 -16.11 8.50 9.85
N GLU A 282 -16.49 7.75 10.89
CA GLU A 282 -16.32 8.11 12.29
C GLU A 282 -14.86 8.00 12.75
N ASN A 283 -14.13 6.98 12.31
CA ASN A 283 -12.77 6.69 12.76
C ASN A 283 -11.68 7.49 11.99
N PHE A 284 -11.83 7.64 10.67
CA PHE A 284 -10.83 8.25 9.79
C PHE A 284 -11.33 9.50 9.04
N GLY A 285 -12.64 9.77 9.02
CA GLY A 285 -13.23 10.89 8.28
C GLY A 285 -13.39 10.65 6.78
N SER A 286 -13.12 9.43 6.31
CA SER A 286 -13.26 8.96 4.93
C SER A 286 -13.14 7.43 4.89
N GLU A 287 -13.70 6.77 3.88
CA GLU A 287 -13.46 5.34 3.61
C GLU A 287 -11.95 5.05 3.56
N LYS A 288 -11.51 4.06 4.33
CA LYS A 288 -10.10 3.67 4.47
C LYS A 288 -9.98 2.20 4.84
N ARG A 289 -9.79 1.38 3.81
CA ARG A 289 -9.55 -0.05 3.94
C ARG A 289 -8.21 -0.35 4.60
N LEU A 290 -8.22 -1.09 5.71
CA LEU A 290 -7.03 -1.56 6.41
C LEU A 290 -6.62 -2.95 5.91
N SER A 291 -5.31 -3.16 5.76
CA SER A 291 -4.75 -4.51 5.60
C SER A 291 -4.92 -5.34 6.88
N ALA A 292 -4.76 -6.66 6.80
CA ALA A 292 -4.88 -7.56 7.96
C ALA A 292 -4.03 -7.12 9.17
N GLU A 293 -2.80 -6.66 8.95
CA GLU A 293 -1.94 -6.17 10.05
C GLU A 293 -2.39 -4.80 10.58
N GLN A 294 -2.87 -3.92 9.71
CA GLN A 294 -3.43 -2.65 10.17
C GLN A 294 -4.71 -2.87 11.00
N THR A 295 -5.56 -3.83 10.65
CA THR A 295 -6.71 -4.26 11.48
C THR A 295 -6.24 -4.74 12.85
N LEU A 296 -5.17 -5.55 12.91
CA LEU A 296 -4.59 -6.01 14.17
C LEU A 296 -3.99 -4.85 14.98
N LEU A 297 -3.39 -3.85 14.33
CA LEU A 297 -2.78 -2.69 14.96
C LEU A 297 -3.83 -1.73 15.54
N ASN A 298 -4.88 -1.43 14.80
CA ASN A 298 -5.88 -0.44 15.19
C ASN A 298 -6.79 -0.92 16.32
N LYS A 299 -7.39 0.04 17.04
CA LYS A 299 -8.33 -0.24 18.13
C LYS A 299 -9.72 -0.60 17.60
N TYR A 300 -10.13 0.08 16.53
CA TYR A 300 -11.41 -0.07 15.86
C TYR A 300 -11.20 -0.64 14.46
N SER A 301 -12.22 -1.33 13.95
CA SER A 301 -12.25 -1.92 12.61
C SER A 301 -13.69 -2.06 12.14
N ASP A 302 -13.92 -1.80 10.86
CA ASP A 302 -15.24 -1.88 10.23
C ASP A 302 -15.44 -3.21 9.48
N CYS A 303 -16.40 -3.27 8.54
CA CYS A 303 -16.66 -4.48 7.77
C CYS A 303 -15.53 -4.83 6.78
N ASP A 304 -14.96 -3.85 6.08
CA ASP A 304 -13.92 -4.07 5.08
C ASP A 304 -12.65 -4.63 5.72
N ASP A 305 -12.27 -4.06 6.87
CA ASP A 305 -11.10 -4.46 7.65
C ASP A 305 -11.18 -5.89 8.18
N ARG A 306 -12.37 -6.26 8.68
CA ARG A 306 -12.63 -7.57 9.28
C ARG A 306 -12.72 -8.66 8.23
N VAL A 307 -13.32 -8.35 7.08
CA VAL A 307 -13.34 -9.26 5.92
C VAL A 307 -11.92 -9.48 5.39
N ALA A 308 -11.08 -8.45 5.34
CA ALA A 308 -9.67 -8.59 4.94
C ALA A 308 -8.88 -9.49 5.90
N LEU A 309 -9.02 -9.27 7.21
CA LEU A 309 -8.37 -10.12 8.22
C LEU A 309 -8.90 -11.56 8.16
N PHE A 310 -10.21 -11.76 8.01
CA PHE A 310 -10.80 -13.09 7.89
C PHE A 310 -10.30 -13.82 6.64
N PHE A 311 -10.30 -13.14 5.49
CA PHE A 311 -9.72 -13.65 4.25
C PHE A 311 -8.28 -14.13 4.47
N TYR A 312 -7.45 -13.25 5.03
CA TYR A 312 -6.04 -13.53 5.25
C TYR A 312 -5.87 -14.80 6.11
N LEU A 313 -6.60 -14.91 7.22
CA LEU A 313 -6.49 -16.04 8.12
C LEU A 313 -6.98 -17.36 7.52
N VAL A 314 -8.11 -17.35 6.81
CA VAL A 314 -8.62 -18.55 6.14
C VAL A 314 -7.68 -19.00 5.03
N LYS A 315 -7.17 -18.07 4.23
CA LYS A 315 -6.16 -18.33 3.19
C LYS A 315 -4.89 -18.94 3.79
N GLU A 316 -4.36 -18.36 4.86
CA GLU A 316 -3.06 -18.74 5.44
C GLU A 316 -3.11 -20.07 6.23
N ILE A 317 -4.27 -20.41 6.80
CA ILE A 317 -4.40 -21.58 7.67
C ILE A 317 -5.02 -22.77 6.94
N TYR A 318 -6.09 -22.55 6.16
CA TYR A 318 -6.84 -23.61 5.49
C TYR A 318 -6.73 -23.56 3.97
N ASN A 319 -6.33 -22.42 3.41
CA ASN A 319 -6.18 -22.19 1.98
C ASN A 319 -7.42 -22.63 1.17
N LEU A 320 -8.59 -22.14 1.58
CA LEU A 320 -9.88 -22.49 0.96
C LEU A 320 -10.29 -21.47 -0.12
N PRO A 321 -11.03 -21.90 -1.16
CA PRO A 321 -11.65 -20.98 -2.11
C PRO A 321 -12.66 -20.05 -1.42
N MET A 322 -12.66 -18.79 -1.80
CA MET A 322 -13.49 -17.75 -1.17
C MET A 322 -14.02 -16.76 -2.22
N ILE A 323 -15.23 -16.24 -1.98
CA ILE A 323 -15.80 -15.13 -2.75
C ILE A 323 -16.16 -13.98 -1.82
N THR A 324 -15.91 -12.75 -2.27
CA THR A 324 -16.23 -11.52 -1.54
C THR A 324 -17.52 -10.94 -2.07
N LEU A 325 -18.48 -10.72 -1.17
CA LEU A 325 -19.81 -10.22 -1.46
C LEU A 325 -19.88 -8.75 -1.05
N LEU A 326 -20.01 -7.85 -2.02
CA LEU A 326 -20.21 -6.43 -1.80
C LEU A 326 -21.69 -6.09 -1.92
N TYR A 327 -22.31 -5.73 -0.79
CA TYR A 327 -23.65 -5.15 -0.71
C TYR A 327 -23.53 -3.61 -0.69
N PRO A 328 -24.62 -2.86 -0.96
CA PRO A 328 -24.58 -1.40 -0.94
C PRO A 328 -24.10 -0.77 0.37
N THR A 329 -24.28 -1.45 1.50
CA THR A 329 -23.95 -0.94 2.85
C THR A 329 -23.08 -1.90 3.66
N HIS A 330 -22.59 -2.99 3.07
CA HIS A 330 -21.89 -4.03 3.82
C HIS A 330 -20.99 -4.86 2.91
N VAL A 331 -19.88 -5.35 3.44
CA VAL A 331 -19.07 -6.38 2.78
C VAL A 331 -18.96 -7.60 3.66
N THR A 332 -19.05 -8.78 3.05
CA THR A 332 -18.89 -10.06 3.73
C THR A 332 -18.25 -11.09 2.80
N MET A 333 -18.02 -12.30 3.30
CA MET A 333 -17.34 -13.35 2.56
C MET A 333 -18.16 -14.63 2.53
N ALA A 334 -17.95 -15.45 1.51
CA ALA A 334 -18.42 -16.84 1.51
C ALA A 334 -17.26 -17.79 1.18
N VAL A 335 -17.20 -18.91 1.89
CA VAL A 335 -16.11 -19.89 1.83
C VAL A 335 -16.64 -21.18 1.21
N GLN A 336 -15.86 -21.79 0.31
CA GLN A 336 -16.19 -23.09 -0.22
C GLN A 336 -15.81 -24.19 0.79
N PHE A 337 -16.80 -24.99 1.17
CA PHE A 337 -16.62 -26.22 1.95
C PHE A 337 -16.90 -27.44 1.07
N GLU A 338 -16.57 -28.63 1.57
CA GLU A 338 -16.89 -29.91 0.92
C GLU A 338 -18.40 -30.08 0.71
N HIS A 339 -19.20 -29.66 1.70
CA HIS A 339 -20.65 -29.62 1.64
C HIS A 339 -21.14 -28.20 1.95
N PRO A 340 -22.11 -27.67 1.18
CA PRO A 340 -22.69 -26.37 1.47
C PRO A 340 -23.38 -26.38 2.83
N ILE A 341 -23.27 -25.27 3.55
CA ILE A 341 -23.83 -25.06 4.88
C ILE A 341 -24.77 -23.86 4.77
N GLY A 342 -26.02 -24.02 5.23
CA GLY A 342 -27.04 -22.95 5.21
C GLY A 342 -27.34 -22.45 3.80
N ASP A 343 -27.61 -21.14 3.69
CA ASP A 343 -27.96 -20.45 2.45
C ASP A 343 -26.70 -20.19 1.60
N ALA A 344 -26.24 -21.24 0.90
CA ALA A 344 -25.03 -21.18 0.08
C ALA A 344 -25.25 -20.46 -1.26
N ILE A 345 -24.22 -19.74 -1.69
CA ILE A 345 -24.18 -18.98 -2.95
C ILE A 345 -23.57 -19.85 -4.05
N LEU A 346 -24.27 -19.98 -5.17
CA LEU A 346 -23.76 -20.63 -6.37
C LEU A 346 -22.95 -19.63 -7.21
N TYR A 347 -21.65 -19.88 -7.36
CA TYR A 347 -20.77 -19.09 -8.22
C TYR A 347 -19.82 -19.99 -8.98
N ASN A 348 -19.67 -19.78 -10.30
CA ASN A 348 -18.83 -20.60 -11.18
C ASN A 348 -19.03 -22.13 -11.01
N GLY A 349 -20.27 -22.56 -10.78
CA GLY A 349 -20.62 -23.98 -10.62
C GLY A 349 -20.26 -24.60 -9.26
N LYS A 350 -19.77 -23.81 -8.29
CA LYS A 350 -19.44 -24.23 -6.93
C LYS A 350 -20.31 -23.49 -5.91
N TYR A 351 -20.59 -24.14 -4.79
CA TYR A 351 -21.35 -23.54 -3.69
C TYR A 351 -20.42 -22.99 -2.60
N TYR A 352 -20.72 -21.78 -2.13
CA TYR A 352 -19.96 -21.07 -1.11
C TYR A 352 -20.90 -20.72 0.06
N SER A 353 -20.56 -21.12 1.27
CA SER A 353 -21.35 -20.81 2.47
C SER A 353 -20.93 -19.46 3.02
N VAL A 354 -21.89 -18.56 3.29
CA VAL A 354 -21.59 -17.23 3.84
C VAL A 354 -20.93 -17.36 5.21
N CYS A 355 -19.88 -16.56 5.44
CA CYS A 355 -19.19 -16.41 6.71
C CYS A 355 -19.12 -14.93 7.02
N GLU A 356 -19.88 -14.48 8.03
CA GLU A 356 -19.96 -13.06 8.41
C GLU A 356 -18.90 -12.72 9.48
N PRO A 357 -17.78 -12.06 9.16
CA PRO A 357 -16.75 -11.75 10.15
C PRO A 357 -17.01 -10.45 10.92
N THR A 358 -18.12 -9.75 10.66
CA THR A 358 -18.47 -8.47 11.31
C THR A 358 -19.65 -8.67 12.27
N PRO A 359 -19.65 -8.01 13.45
CA PRO A 359 -20.79 -8.06 14.36
C PRO A 359 -22.09 -7.65 13.66
N GLN A 360 -23.15 -8.40 13.94
CA GLN A 360 -24.50 -8.13 13.46
C GLN A 360 -25.46 -8.04 14.65
N ALA A 361 -26.66 -7.50 14.44
CA ALA A 361 -27.69 -7.43 15.47
C ALA A 361 -28.10 -8.82 16.01
N GLN A 362 -27.86 -9.88 15.23
CA GLN A 362 -28.08 -11.27 15.60
C GLN A 362 -26.78 -12.07 15.49
N THR A 363 -26.64 -13.11 16.32
CA THR A 363 -25.55 -14.07 16.17
C THR A 363 -25.78 -14.92 14.92
N LEU A 364 -24.89 -14.78 13.93
CA LEU A 364 -24.93 -15.58 12.70
C LEU A 364 -23.91 -16.71 12.74
N ASP A 365 -24.36 -17.92 12.47
CA ASP A 365 -23.51 -19.07 12.18
C ASP A 365 -23.12 -19.11 10.68
N ILE A 366 -22.19 -20.00 10.31
CA ILE A 366 -21.86 -20.23 8.90
C ILE A 366 -23.11 -20.58 8.10
N GLY A 367 -23.25 -19.97 6.93
CA GLY A 367 -24.39 -20.15 6.03
C GLY A 367 -25.60 -19.29 6.39
N GLN A 368 -25.49 -18.38 7.35
CA GLN A 368 -26.56 -17.45 7.71
C GLN A 368 -26.24 -16.02 7.28
N LEU A 369 -27.26 -15.33 6.79
CA LEU A 369 -27.27 -13.90 6.50
C LEU A 369 -28.26 -13.19 7.44
N SER A 370 -28.00 -11.92 7.73
CA SER A 370 -29.00 -11.07 8.38
C SER A 370 -30.23 -10.86 7.48
N GLU A 371 -31.39 -10.65 8.08
CA GLU A 371 -32.64 -10.41 7.31
C GLU A 371 -32.53 -9.19 6.38
N GLU A 372 -31.74 -8.19 6.77
CA GLU A 372 -31.47 -6.99 5.98
C GLU A 372 -30.72 -7.32 4.69
N LEU A 373 -29.76 -8.25 4.72
CA LEU A 373 -28.94 -8.62 3.57
C LEU A 373 -29.62 -9.65 2.65
N LYS A 374 -30.48 -10.53 3.18
CA LYS A 374 -31.15 -11.58 2.39
C LYS A 374 -31.93 -11.05 1.18
N ASN A 375 -32.48 -9.84 1.29
CA ASN A 375 -33.29 -9.20 0.25
C ASN A 375 -32.51 -8.15 -0.57
N GLN A 376 -31.21 -7.97 -0.32
CA GLN A 376 -30.37 -7.03 -1.03
C GLN A 376 -29.58 -7.72 -2.14
N SER A 377 -29.41 -7.03 -3.26
CA SER A 377 -28.49 -7.45 -4.30
C SER A 377 -27.05 -7.22 -3.85
N TYR A 378 -26.17 -8.17 -4.17
CA TYR A 378 -24.73 -8.05 -3.98
C TYR A 378 -23.98 -8.21 -5.31
N GLN A 379 -22.72 -7.80 -5.31
CA GLN A 379 -21.75 -8.07 -6.36
C GLN A 379 -20.66 -9.00 -5.82
N ILE A 380 -20.17 -9.92 -6.66
CA ILE A 380 -18.96 -10.69 -6.34
C ILE A 380 -17.78 -9.89 -6.86
N VAL A 381 -17.06 -9.24 -5.96
CA VAL A 381 -15.98 -8.29 -6.28
C VAL A 381 -14.59 -8.90 -6.24
N TYR A 382 -14.46 -10.09 -5.65
CA TYR A 382 -13.22 -10.85 -5.65
C TYR A 382 -13.52 -12.34 -5.49
N TYR A 383 -12.74 -13.17 -6.17
CA TYR A 383 -12.81 -14.62 -6.12
C TYR A 383 -11.39 -15.17 -5.97
N TYR A 384 -11.13 -15.79 -4.83
CA TYR A 384 -9.89 -16.47 -4.53
C TYR A 384 -10.05 -17.98 -4.77
N GLU A 385 -9.17 -18.53 -5.58
CA GLU A 385 -8.96 -19.96 -5.72
C GLU A 385 -7.49 -20.28 -5.38
N PRO A 386 -7.23 -21.24 -4.48
CA PRO A 386 -5.89 -21.73 -4.19
C PRO A 386 -5.17 -22.16 -5.47
N ARG A 387 -3.87 -21.82 -5.58
CA ARG A 387 -3.01 -22.22 -6.70
C ARG A 387 -2.20 -23.46 -6.42
#